data_AF-A0A0S1XC97-F1
#
_entry.id   AF-A0A0S1XC97-F1
#
_cell.length_a   1.000
_cell.length_b   1.000
_cell.length_c   1.000
_cell.angle_alpha   90.00
_cell.angle_beta   90.00
_cell.angle_gamma   90.00
#
_symmetry.space_group_name_H-M   'P 1'
#
loop_
_entity.id
_entity.type
_entity.pdbx_description
1 polymer ?
#
loop_
_entity_poly.entity_id
_entity_poly.type
_entity_poly.pdbx_seq_one_letter_code
_entity_poly.pdbx_strand_id
1 'polypeptide(L)'
;MQHIRVIIGIIIISLFIAPPISADGAWFAKRIQGEIEYWKLLEESEQLGAIFHSNGVEELYLAVKLSDYNGTLFWMFPVPAQPEKVNVDVSYDFPRFGGMEYREYLRSRLNEEFDGIMLTQIYPILGIFGGIASRGTISVQVYQVVEKHGVHIEVLSAKDPDSLLGYLKSLNFTFPESSKEAFDYYIGRDYSFVLYYISNMTSARTEYGTLFSVKTTFPAENLYFPLKLTSVYGEQSIPITVYISGFATPKVYDGLNASINYFIEDSGKEYTRVEINTKAKNLKDDLWILPEEPEFTRRMKTINRLIKPLGVLIFLLLPLLSSLIAGRLLFGNWKKEYLLLGAFNYLTLMGFLIGSYIILKKNEKLDKSLLTPLFLFGALVAWFGFIPFLSFMLLFSLLITFAIILYSDVEIGAFGIVFSALFLSFLTIIELILEVMMTL
;
A
#
# COMPACT_ATOMS: atom_id res chain seq x y z
N MET A 1 32.02 15.44 -2.45
CA MET A 1 32.20 14.03 -2.83
C MET A 1 32.05 13.03 -1.68
N GLN A 2 32.57 13.29 -0.47
CA GLN A 2 32.60 12.30 0.61
C GLN A 2 31.20 11.80 1.04
N HIS A 3 30.24 12.71 1.23
CA HIS A 3 28.85 12.35 1.59
C HIS A 3 28.10 11.52 0.54
N ILE A 4 28.38 11.71 -0.76
CA ILE A 4 27.75 10.93 -1.85
C ILE A 4 28.16 9.45 -1.75
N ARG A 5 29.42 9.16 -1.39
CA ARG A 5 29.89 7.77 -1.19
C ARG A 5 29.24 7.10 0.01
N VAL A 6 28.94 7.84 1.08
CA VAL A 6 28.23 7.34 2.25
C VAL A 6 26.78 7.00 1.91
N ILE A 7 26.08 7.88 1.19
CA ILE A 7 24.68 7.65 0.76
C ILE A 7 24.59 6.45 -0.19
N ILE A 8 25.49 6.34 -1.18
CA ILE A 8 25.56 5.17 -2.06
C ILE A 8 25.87 3.89 -1.27
N GLY A 9 26.76 3.95 -0.27
CA GLY A 9 27.04 2.83 0.62
C GLY A 9 25.82 2.37 1.42
N ILE A 10 25.06 3.31 1.99
CA ILE A 10 23.82 3.01 2.73
C ILE A 10 22.76 2.40 1.81
N ILE A 11 22.59 2.94 0.59
CA ILE A 11 21.63 2.41 -0.40
C ILE A 11 22.03 0.99 -0.83
N ILE A 12 23.30 0.73 -1.12
CA ILE A 12 23.80 -0.61 -1.46
C ILE A 12 23.60 -1.58 -0.29
N ILE A 13 23.88 -1.17 0.96
CA ILE A 13 23.63 -1.99 2.13
C ILE A 13 22.13 -2.30 2.29
N SER A 14 21.23 -1.32 2.09
CA SER A 14 19.79 -1.55 2.15
C SER A 14 19.27 -2.49 1.05
N LEU A 15 19.92 -2.54 -0.12
CA LEU A 15 19.59 -3.47 -1.20
C LEU A 15 19.96 -4.94 -0.89
N PHE A 16 20.75 -5.19 0.15
CA PHE A 16 21.02 -6.54 0.67
C PHE A 16 20.15 -6.92 1.87
N ILE A 17 19.29 -6.01 2.37
CA ILE A 17 18.30 -6.31 3.41
C ILE A 17 16.96 -6.63 2.74
N ALA A 18 16.95 -7.67 1.90
CA ALA A 18 15.71 -8.32 1.50
C ALA A 18 15.25 -9.19 2.67
N PRO A 19 14.03 -9.00 3.22
CA PRO A 19 13.54 -9.85 4.30
C PRO A 19 13.40 -11.31 3.79
N PRO A 20 13.95 -12.31 4.51
CA PRO A 20 13.79 -13.72 4.15
C PRO A 20 12.33 -14.16 4.32
N ILE A 21 11.86 -15.04 3.43
CA ILE A 21 10.42 -15.26 3.19
C ILE A 21 9.97 -16.64 3.72
N SER A 22 8.85 -16.74 4.47
CA SER A 22 8.64 -17.80 5.49
C SER A 22 7.25 -17.84 6.18
N ALA A 23 6.35 -18.80 5.91
CA ALA A 23 4.95 -19.10 6.40
C ALA A 23 4.73 -20.01 7.64
N ASP A 24 3.63 -20.82 7.67
CA ASP A 24 2.80 -21.21 8.83
C ASP A 24 2.54 -22.73 9.00
N GLY A 25 2.60 -23.24 10.23
CA GLY A 25 2.12 -24.57 10.65
C GLY A 25 2.79 -25.06 11.93
N ALA A 26 3.14 -26.35 12.03
CA ALA A 26 3.89 -26.88 13.16
C ALA A 26 5.11 -27.71 12.74
N TRP A 27 6.31 -27.29 13.17
CA TRP A 27 7.57 -28.00 12.92
C TRP A 27 8.00 -28.90 14.07
N PHE A 28 8.31 -30.15 13.73
CA PHE A 28 8.85 -31.14 14.64
C PHE A 28 10.26 -31.56 14.21
N ALA A 29 11.15 -31.64 15.20
CA ALA A 29 12.56 -31.96 15.04
C ALA A 29 12.92 -33.24 15.79
N LYS A 30 13.60 -34.18 15.12
CA LYS A 30 14.01 -35.48 15.69
C LYS A 30 15.26 -35.35 16.56
N ARG A 31 15.11 -35.31 17.88
CA ARG A 31 16.22 -35.26 18.84
C ARG A 31 16.62 -36.67 19.28
N ILE A 32 17.91 -36.82 19.61
CA ILE A 32 18.48 -38.02 20.21
C ILE A 32 19.09 -37.61 21.56
N GLN A 33 18.71 -38.30 22.63
CA GLN A 33 19.26 -38.08 23.98
C GLN A 33 19.62 -39.43 24.60
N GLY A 34 20.90 -39.78 24.58
CA GLY A 34 21.35 -41.15 24.85
C GLY A 34 20.89 -42.08 23.72
N GLU A 35 20.24 -43.19 24.09
CA GLU A 35 19.66 -44.15 23.13
C GLU A 35 18.19 -43.83 22.77
N ILE A 36 17.59 -42.79 23.36
CA ILE A 36 16.18 -42.46 23.15
C ILE A 36 16.05 -41.41 22.04
N GLU A 37 15.36 -41.78 20.96
CA GLU A 37 14.90 -40.86 19.92
C GLU A 37 13.52 -40.30 20.29
N TYR A 38 13.33 -38.99 20.14
CA TYR A 38 12.04 -38.35 20.36
C TYR A 38 11.86 -37.10 19.50
N TRP A 39 10.60 -36.72 19.26
CA TRP A 39 10.25 -35.53 18.50
C TRP A 39 9.93 -34.37 19.44
N LYS A 40 10.46 -33.18 19.14
CA LYS A 40 10.16 -31.94 19.86
C LYS A 40 9.73 -30.86 18.87
N LEU A 41 8.77 -30.03 19.25
CA LEU A 41 8.48 -28.78 18.54
C LEU A 41 9.76 -27.93 18.39
N LEU A 42 10.01 -27.44 17.18
CA LEU A 42 11.09 -26.50 16.89
C LEU A 42 10.55 -25.07 16.91
N GLU A 43 11.24 -24.18 17.61
CA GLU A 43 10.81 -22.78 17.77
C GLU A 43 10.78 -22.04 16.42
N GLU A 44 9.62 -21.46 16.13
CA GLU A 44 9.39 -20.61 14.96
C GLU A 44 9.56 -19.13 15.30
N SER A 45 10.19 -18.38 14.38
CA SER A 45 10.45 -16.95 14.61
C SER A 45 9.53 -16.01 13.81
N GLU A 46 8.93 -16.50 12.72
CA GLU A 46 8.13 -15.70 11.78
C GLU A 46 7.37 -16.59 10.80
N GLN A 47 6.14 -16.19 10.46
CA GLN A 47 5.26 -16.79 9.47
C GLN A 47 4.76 -15.69 8.47
N LEU A 48 4.66 -16.02 7.18
CA LEU A 48 4.32 -15.22 6.00
C LEU A 48 3.53 -16.06 4.96
N GLY A 49 2.20 -15.99 4.91
CA GLY A 49 1.36 -16.67 3.91
C GLY A 49 1.18 -15.86 2.62
N ALA A 50 0.98 -16.52 1.47
CA ALA A 50 0.49 -15.83 0.26
C ALA A 50 -0.62 -16.62 -0.45
N ILE A 51 -1.75 -15.96 -0.70
CA ILE A 51 -2.97 -16.57 -1.24
C ILE A 51 -3.32 -15.90 -2.58
N PHE A 52 -3.49 -16.68 -3.63
CA PHE A 52 -4.12 -16.25 -4.88
C PHE A 52 -5.44 -17.00 -5.05
N HIS A 53 -6.44 -16.34 -5.61
CA HIS A 53 -7.73 -16.96 -5.90
C HIS A 53 -8.16 -16.66 -7.33
N SER A 54 -8.64 -17.69 -8.02
CA SER A 54 -9.32 -17.52 -9.30
C SER A 54 -10.31 -18.65 -9.55
N ASN A 55 -11.50 -18.32 -10.05
CA ASN A 55 -12.52 -19.30 -10.47
C ASN A 55 -12.88 -20.37 -9.41
N GLY A 56 -12.88 -20.01 -8.12
CA GLY A 56 -13.19 -20.94 -7.02
C GLY A 56 -12.03 -21.88 -6.65
N VAL A 57 -10.81 -21.58 -7.10
CA VAL A 57 -9.58 -22.30 -6.76
C VAL A 57 -8.63 -21.35 -6.03
N GLU A 58 -8.10 -21.80 -4.91
CA GLU A 58 -7.07 -21.13 -4.13
C GLU A 58 -5.69 -21.70 -4.46
N GLU A 59 -4.69 -20.83 -4.61
CA GLU A 59 -3.27 -21.17 -4.56
C GLU A 59 -2.66 -20.56 -3.29
N LEU A 60 -2.41 -21.42 -2.30
CA LEU A 60 -1.80 -21.09 -1.03
C LEU A 60 -0.29 -21.36 -1.08
N TYR A 61 0.52 -20.35 -0.78
CA TYR A 61 1.97 -20.42 -0.70
C TYR A 61 2.42 -20.28 0.75
N LEU A 62 3.24 -21.23 1.21
CA LEU A 62 3.75 -21.31 2.57
C LEU A 62 5.27 -21.62 2.62
N ALA A 63 6.15 -20.79 3.20
CA ALA A 63 7.50 -21.21 3.68
C ALA A 63 7.48 -21.40 5.23
N VAL A 64 8.58 -21.34 6.02
CA VAL A 64 8.59 -21.04 7.50
C VAL A 64 10.02 -20.62 7.93
N LYS A 65 10.18 -19.77 8.97
CA LYS A 65 11.49 -19.33 9.49
C LYS A 65 11.88 -20.02 10.80
N LEU A 66 12.77 -21.00 10.67
CA LEU A 66 13.25 -21.86 11.75
C LEU A 66 14.61 -21.42 12.29
N SER A 67 14.88 -21.79 13.54
CA SER A 67 16.22 -21.78 14.13
C SER A 67 17.13 -22.82 13.47
N ASP A 68 18.45 -22.56 13.45
CA ASP A 68 19.41 -23.46 12.81
C ASP A 68 19.39 -24.86 13.45
N TYR A 69 19.05 -25.85 12.63
CA TYR A 69 18.87 -27.23 13.06
C TYR A 69 19.53 -28.21 12.09
N ASN A 70 20.30 -29.14 12.67
CA ASN A 70 20.91 -30.26 11.95
C ASN A 70 20.19 -31.55 12.36
N GLY A 71 19.32 -32.05 11.48
CA GLY A 71 18.57 -33.28 11.66
C GLY A 71 17.35 -33.35 10.76
N THR A 72 16.56 -34.41 10.91
CA THR A 72 15.29 -34.58 10.21
C THR A 72 14.24 -33.60 10.73
N LEU A 73 13.56 -32.94 9.80
CA LEU A 73 12.45 -32.03 10.10
C LEU A 73 11.16 -32.49 9.42
N PHE A 74 10.06 -32.18 10.09
CA PHE A 74 8.72 -32.58 9.70
C PHE A 74 7.78 -31.40 9.94
N TRP A 75 7.01 -31.03 8.93
CA TRP A 75 6.01 -29.96 8.98
C TRP A 75 4.71 -30.46 8.38
N MET A 76 3.60 -30.11 9.01
CA MET A 76 2.27 -30.49 8.55
C MET A 76 1.32 -29.31 8.71
N PHE A 77 0.48 -29.11 7.71
CA PHE A 77 -0.63 -28.18 7.77
C PHE A 77 -1.90 -28.79 7.12
N PRO A 78 -3.10 -28.40 7.58
CA PRO A 78 -4.37 -28.89 7.06
C PRO A 78 -4.87 -28.00 5.91
N VAL A 79 -5.65 -28.59 5.02
CA VAL A 79 -6.24 -27.93 3.84
C VAL A 79 -7.69 -28.40 3.71
N PRO A 80 -8.69 -27.50 3.60
CA PRO A 80 -10.12 -27.85 3.61
C PRO A 80 -10.61 -28.41 2.27
N ALA A 81 -9.97 -29.46 1.77
CA ALA A 81 -10.32 -30.14 0.53
C ALA A 81 -10.01 -31.63 0.57
N GLN A 82 -10.71 -32.40 -0.27
CA GLN A 82 -10.45 -33.82 -0.52
C GLN A 82 -9.10 -33.99 -1.26
N PRO A 83 -8.32 -35.05 -0.97
CA PRO A 83 -6.92 -35.15 -1.40
C PRO A 83 -6.76 -35.20 -2.92
N GLU A 84 -7.72 -35.79 -3.64
CA GLU A 84 -7.73 -35.87 -5.11
C GLU A 84 -7.90 -34.50 -5.80
N LYS A 85 -8.24 -33.46 -5.02
CA LYS A 85 -8.43 -32.08 -5.48
C LYS A 85 -7.33 -31.14 -4.97
N VAL A 86 -6.38 -31.65 -4.18
CA VAL A 86 -5.24 -30.89 -3.67
C VAL A 86 -4.02 -31.19 -4.53
N ASN A 87 -3.40 -30.16 -5.09
CA ASN A 87 -2.11 -30.25 -5.78
C ASN A 87 -1.02 -29.55 -4.96
N VAL A 88 0.21 -30.07 -4.98
CA VAL A 88 1.34 -29.50 -4.22
C VAL A 88 2.61 -29.41 -5.05
N ASP A 89 3.37 -28.34 -4.88
CA ASP A 89 4.74 -28.22 -5.41
C ASP A 89 5.69 -27.46 -4.49
N VAL A 90 6.98 -27.71 -4.62
CA VAL A 90 8.05 -26.89 -4.03
C VAL A 90 8.27 -25.67 -4.93
N SER A 91 7.99 -24.48 -4.41
CA SER A 91 8.31 -23.20 -5.03
C SER A 91 9.58 -22.59 -4.41
N TYR A 92 10.60 -22.42 -5.26
CA TYR A 92 11.91 -21.88 -4.88
C TYR A 92 11.87 -20.43 -4.41
N ASP A 93 10.98 -19.64 -5.02
CA ASP A 93 10.67 -18.27 -4.63
C ASP A 93 9.28 -18.23 -3.99
N PHE A 94 9.15 -17.40 -2.95
CA PHE A 94 7.85 -16.96 -2.46
C PHE A 94 7.42 -15.69 -3.23
N PRO A 95 6.12 -15.50 -3.52
CA PRO A 95 5.62 -14.33 -4.25
C PRO A 95 6.02 -12.99 -3.61
N ARG A 96 6.55 -12.07 -4.41
CA ARG A 96 6.98 -10.76 -3.92
C ARG A 96 5.84 -9.74 -4.04
N PHE A 97 5.51 -9.11 -2.93
CA PHE A 97 4.52 -8.03 -2.84
C PHE A 97 5.24 -6.69 -2.63
N GLY A 98 4.74 -5.63 -3.24
CA GLY A 98 5.33 -4.28 -3.18
C GLY A 98 4.32 -3.21 -3.56
N GLY A 99 4.78 -1.97 -3.76
CA GLY A 99 3.90 -0.83 -4.02
C GLY A 99 3.45 -0.12 -2.75
N MET A 100 2.31 0.57 -2.82
CA MET A 100 1.90 1.57 -1.84
C MET A 100 0.60 1.18 -1.13
N GLU A 101 0.46 1.56 0.15
CA GLU A 101 -0.82 1.42 0.85
C GLU A 101 -1.89 2.22 0.11
N TYR A 102 -3.08 1.65 -0.06
CA TYR A 102 -4.12 2.21 -0.92
C TYR A 102 -4.58 3.61 -0.48
N ARG A 103 -4.51 3.91 0.83
CA ARG A 103 -4.73 5.25 1.38
C ARG A 103 -3.70 6.26 0.86
N GLU A 104 -2.41 5.94 0.98
CA GLU A 104 -1.33 6.82 0.51
C GLU A 104 -1.27 6.89 -1.03
N TYR A 105 -1.63 5.81 -1.74
CA TYR A 105 -1.78 5.84 -3.20
C TYR A 105 -2.85 6.86 -3.63
N LEU A 106 -4.00 6.86 -2.97
CA LEU A 106 -5.06 7.84 -3.27
C LEU A 106 -4.70 9.25 -2.85
N ARG A 107 -3.90 9.41 -1.78
CA ARG A 107 -3.31 10.70 -1.41
C ARG A 107 -2.32 11.21 -2.45
N SER A 108 -1.42 10.36 -2.96
CA SER A 108 -0.51 10.69 -4.07
C SER A 108 -1.29 11.11 -5.29
N ARG A 109 -2.33 10.36 -5.66
CA ARG A 109 -3.14 10.65 -6.85
C ARG A 109 -4.05 11.88 -6.71
N LEU A 110 -4.55 12.16 -5.51
CA LEU A 110 -5.18 13.45 -5.20
C LEU A 110 -4.16 14.56 -5.39
N ASN A 111 -2.99 14.46 -4.77
CA ASN A 111 -1.93 15.46 -4.88
C ASN A 111 -1.50 15.65 -6.35
N GLU A 112 -1.26 14.61 -7.14
CA GLU A 112 -0.88 14.70 -8.56
C GLU A 112 -1.91 15.45 -9.42
N GLU A 113 -3.21 15.16 -9.24
CA GLU A 113 -4.27 15.81 -10.01
C GLU A 113 -4.49 17.26 -9.51
N PHE A 114 -4.38 17.53 -8.20
CA PHE A 114 -4.43 18.89 -7.64
C PHE A 114 -3.17 19.71 -7.93
N ASP A 115 -2.00 19.09 -8.00
CA ASP A 115 -0.75 19.68 -8.48
C ASP A 115 -0.97 20.10 -9.92
N GLY A 116 -1.47 19.21 -10.79
CA GLY A 116 -1.92 19.52 -12.15
C GLY A 116 -2.76 20.80 -12.25
N ILE A 117 -3.70 21.00 -11.31
CA ILE A 117 -4.52 22.21 -11.20
C ILE A 117 -3.67 23.41 -10.74
N MET A 118 -2.84 23.26 -9.71
CA MET A 118 -1.90 24.28 -9.23
C MET A 118 -0.95 24.76 -10.35
N LEU A 119 -0.51 23.87 -11.26
CA LEU A 119 0.35 24.19 -12.41
C LEU A 119 -0.28 25.17 -13.40
N THR A 120 -1.61 25.12 -13.51
CA THR A 120 -2.39 25.98 -14.42
C THR A 120 -2.82 27.29 -13.76
N GLN A 121 -2.68 27.37 -12.44
CA GLN A 121 -2.78 28.63 -11.69
C GLN A 121 -1.38 29.28 -11.59
N ILE A 122 -1.31 30.46 -10.98
CA ILE A 122 -0.10 31.30 -10.96
C ILE A 122 0.88 30.79 -9.87
N TYR A 123 1.46 29.58 -10.03
CA TYR A 123 2.52 29.03 -9.15
C TYR A 123 3.56 28.15 -9.90
N PRO A 124 4.78 27.93 -9.33
CA PRO A 124 5.93 27.35 -10.03
C PRO A 124 6.19 25.86 -9.73
N ILE A 125 6.93 25.17 -10.61
CA ILE A 125 7.18 23.72 -10.58
C ILE A 125 8.67 23.39 -10.49
N LEU A 126 9.01 22.29 -9.80
CA LEU A 126 10.24 21.53 -10.02
C LEU A 126 10.06 20.00 -9.89
N GLY A 127 10.06 19.28 -11.03
CA GLY A 127 10.71 17.96 -11.24
C GLY A 127 10.05 16.65 -10.74
N ILE A 128 10.03 15.63 -11.62
CA ILE A 128 10.39 14.18 -11.42
C ILE A 128 10.03 13.38 -12.70
N PHE A 129 10.76 12.30 -13.03
CA PHE A 129 10.43 11.30 -14.08
C PHE A 129 11.09 9.93 -13.80
N GLY A 130 10.37 8.81 -14.00
CA GLY A 130 10.95 7.45 -14.10
C GLY A 130 10.04 6.26 -13.75
N GLY A 131 10.14 5.14 -14.49
CA GLY A 131 9.55 3.81 -14.19
C GLY A 131 10.19 2.69 -15.06
N ILE A 132 10.60 1.51 -14.54
CA ILE A 132 9.89 0.23 -14.22
C ILE A 132 10.11 -0.88 -15.30
N ALA A 133 10.17 -2.17 -14.89
CA ALA A 133 10.69 -3.34 -15.62
C ALA A 133 9.73 -4.57 -15.62
N SER A 134 10.04 -5.70 -16.33
CA SER A 134 9.61 -7.08 -15.96
C SER A 134 10.18 -8.24 -16.86
N ARG A 135 9.92 -9.52 -16.49
CA ARG A 135 10.33 -10.85 -17.06
C ARG A 135 9.14 -11.86 -17.18
N GLY A 136 9.39 -13.05 -17.78
CA GLY A 136 8.63 -14.33 -17.66
C GLY A 136 9.13 -15.41 -18.66
N THR A 137 8.77 -16.72 -18.69
CA THR A 137 8.15 -17.68 -17.73
C THR A 137 8.24 -19.13 -18.32
N ILE A 138 8.04 -20.23 -17.55
CA ILE A 138 8.14 -21.67 -17.99
C ILE A 138 7.02 -22.54 -17.33
N SER A 139 6.74 -23.78 -17.81
CA SER A 139 5.76 -24.75 -17.24
C SER A 139 6.19 -26.24 -17.31
N VAL A 140 5.49 -27.14 -16.57
CA VAL A 140 5.80 -28.57 -16.26
C VAL A 140 4.48 -29.37 -16.04
N GLN A 141 4.49 -30.72 -15.99
CA GLN A 141 3.52 -31.50 -15.18
C GLN A 141 4.00 -32.94 -14.82
N VAL A 142 3.58 -33.43 -13.65
CA VAL A 142 2.88 -34.70 -13.34
C VAL A 142 2.61 -34.56 -11.84
N TYR A 143 1.38 -34.36 -11.40
CA TYR A 143 0.45 -35.47 -11.15
C TYR A 143 1.02 -36.30 -9.97
N GLN A 144 1.19 -35.71 -8.78
CA GLN A 144 2.54 -35.33 -8.32
C GLN A 144 3.00 -35.93 -6.98
N VAL A 145 4.15 -36.60 -6.98
CA VAL A 145 5.06 -36.70 -5.81
C VAL A 145 6.18 -35.70 -6.03
N VAL A 146 6.50 -34.87 -5.03
CA VAL A 146 7.65 -33.96 -5.10
C VAL A 146 8.74 -34.40 -4.15
N GLU A 147 9.67 -35.19 -4.68
CA GLU A 147 11.00 -35.33 -4.11
C GLU A 147 11.95 -34.39 -4.87
N LYS A 148 12.29 -33.24 -4.26
CA LYS A 148 13.20 -32.23 -4.84
C LYS A 148 14.16 -31.75 -3.75
N HIS A 149 15.46 -31.80 -4.02
CA HIS A 149 16.50 -31.20 -3.15
C HIS A 149 16.47 -31.67 -1.67
N GLY A 150 16.12 -32.94 -1.41
CA GLY A 150 16.03 -33.50 -0.05
C GLY A 150 14.76 -33.12 0.74
N VAL A 151 13.81 -32.49 0.05
CA VAL A 151 12.43 -32.28 0.48
C VAL A 151 11.55 -33.35 -0.16
N HIS A 152 10.66 -33.93 0.63
CA HIS A 152 9.61 -34.85 0.21
C HIS A 152 8.26 -34.28 0.63
N ILE A 153 7.33 -34.11 -0.32
CA ILE A 153 5.96 -33.62 -0.05
C ILE A 153 4.94 -34.69 -0.41
N GLU A 154 4.01 -34.94 0.51
CA GLU A 154 2.88 -35.84 0.34
C GLU A 154 1.56 -35.13 0.67
N VAL A 155 0.52 -35.39 -0.11
CA VAL A 155 -0.86 -35.05 0.24
C VAL A 155 -1.51 -36.28 0.85
N LEU A 156 -1.92 -36.17 2.11
CA LEU A 156 -2.53 -37.24 2.88
C LEU A 156 -3.99 -36.90 3.19
N SER A 157 -4.85 -37.91 3.31
CA SER A 157 -6.18 -37.75 3.90
C SER A 157 -6.40 -38.85 4.93
N ALA A 158 -6.96 -38.48 6.08
CA ALA A 158 -7.20 -39.38 7.19
C ALA A 158 -8.62 -39.20 7.72
N LYS A 159 -9.43 -40.26 7.57
CA LYS A 159 -10.82 -40.31 8.06
C LYS A 159 -10.93 -40.65 9.55
N ASP A 160 -9.83 -41.14 10.14
CA ASP A 160 -9.74 -41.57 11.53
C ASP A 160 -8.34 -41.23 12.10
N PRO A 161 -8.24 -40.85 13.40
CA PRO A 161 -6.95 -40.48 14.00
C PRO A 161 -5.94 -41.63 14.03
N ASP A 162 -6.38 -42.86 14.28
CA ASP A 162 -5.48 -44.01 14.44
C ASP A 162 -4.82 -44.38 13.09
N SER A 163 -5.48 -44.14 11.95
CA SER A 163 -4.87 -44.26 10.61
C SER A 163 -3.78 -43.22 10.36
N LEU A 164 -3.98 -41.94 10.72
CA LEU A 164 -2.95 -40.91 10.58
C LEU A 164 -1.77 -41.19 11.51
N LEU A 165 -2.06 -41.54 12.77
CA LEU A 165 -1.06 -41.93 13.76
C LEU A 165 -0.30 -43.20 13.33
N GLY A 166 -0.97 -44.18 12.74
CA GLY A 166 -0.37 -45.41 12.22
C GLY A 166 0.55 -45.15 11.03
N TYR A 167 0.12 -44.31 10.09
CA TYR A 167 0.94 -43.89 8.95
C TYR A 167 2.21 -43.18 9.42
N LEU A 168 2.07 -42.21 10.33
CA LEU A 168 3.20 -41.42 10.80
C LEU A 168 4.15 -42.23 11.71
N LYS A 169 3.65 -43.20 12.47
CA LYS A 169 4.49 -44.21 13.16
C LYS A 169 5.33 -45.03 12.17
N SER A 170 4.83 -45.31 10.96
CA SER A 170 5.63 -46.00 9.93
C SER A 170 6.81 -45.16 9.42
N LEU A 171 6.72 -43.82 9.51
CA LEU A 171 7.81 -42.87 9.27
C LEU A 171 8.69 -42.63 10.52
N ASN A 172 8.53 -43.43 11.58
CA ASN A 172 9.12 -43.23 12.92
C ASN A 172 8.77 -41.88 13.56
N PHE A 173 7.64 -41.27 13.18
CA PHE A 173 7.11 -40.06 13.80
C PHE A 173 6.15 -40.41 14.94
N THR A 174 6.18 -39.63 16.02
CA THR A 174 5.23 -39.74 17.15
C THR A 174 4.90 -38.34 17.64
N PHE A 175 3.61 -38.00 17.66
CA PHE A 175 3.16 -36.68 18.11
C PHE A 175 3.44 -36.46 19.60
N PRO A 176 3.87 -35.25 20.00
CA PRO A 176 3.76 -34.79 21.38
C PRO A 176 2.27 -34.72 21.79
N GLU A 177 1.91 -35.27 22.95
CA GLU A 177 0.51 -35.29 23.43
C GLU A 177 -0.11 -33.89 23.51
N SER A 178 0.70 -32.85 23.78
CA SER A 178 0.29 -31.45 23.80
C SER A 178 -0.17 -30.88 22.45
N SER A 179 0.09 -31.57 21.34
CA SER A 179 -0.35 -31.17 20.00
C SER A 179 -1.68 -31.81 19.57
N LYS A 180 -2.10 -32.87 20.25
CA LYS A 180 -3.20 -33.74 19.83
C LYS A 180 -4.54 -33.01 19.68
N GLU A 181 -4.89 -32.15 20.63
CA GLU A 181 -6.14 -31.34 20.59
C GLU A 181 -6.23 -30.46 19.33
N ALA A 182 -5.09 -29.95 18.84
CA ALA A 182 -5.06 -29.14 17.62
C ALA A 182 -5.30 -30.00 16.36
N PHE A 183 -4.78 -31.25 16.31
CA PHE A 183 -5.01 -32.17 15.20
C PHE A 183 -6.41 -32.81 15.22
N ASP A 184 -6.93 -33.17 16.40
CA ASP A 184 -8.27 -33.74 16.58
C ASP A 184 -9.38 -32.80 16.06
N TYR A 185 -9.11 -31.50 15.92
CA TYR A 185 -10.02 -30.55 15.28
C TYR A 185 -10.23 -30.80 13.77
N TYR A 186 -9.23 -31.33 13.07
CA TYR A 186 -9.26 -31.51 11.61
C TYR A 186 -9.60 -32.94 11.20
N ILE A 187 -9.20 -33.91 12.01
CA ILE A 187 -9.37 -35.32 11.69
C ILE A 187 -10.86 -35.70 11.67
N GLY A 188 -11.26 -36.51 10.69
CA GLY A 188 -12.66 -36.92 10.50
C GLY A 188 -13.56 -35.84 9.89
N ARG A 189 -13.01 -34.69 9.50
CA ARG A 189 -13.68 -33.66 8.69
C ARG A 189 -13.17 -33.70 7.25
N ASP A 190 -13.75 -32.88 6.38
CA ASP A 190 -13.34 -32.75 4.96
C ASP A 190 -12.02 -31.96 4.77
N TYR A 191 -10.98 -32.37 5.51
CA TYR A 191 -9.62 -31.85 5.40
C TYR A 191 -8.65 -32.91 4.85
N SER A 192 -7.65 -32.44 4.13
CA SER A 192 -6.41 -33.18 3.83
C SER A 192 -5.26 -32.55 4.60
N PHE A 193 -4.22 -33.33 4.85
CA PHE A 193 -2.98 -32.85 5.45
C PHE A 193 -1.89 -32.83 4.39
N VAL A 194 -1.24 -31.68 4.21
CA VAL A 194 0.01 -31.62 3.45
C VAL A 194 1.14 -31.95 4.42
N LEU A 195 1.86 -33.03 4.12
CA LEU A 195 3.05 -33.44 4.85
C LEU A 195 4.28 -32.98 4.09
N TYR A 196 5.14 -32.22 4.77
CA TYR A 196 6.42 -31.75 4.28
C TYR A 196 7.56 -32.31 5.14
N TYR A 197 8.41 -33.13 4.53
CA TYR A 197 9.49 -33.85 5.21
C TYR A 197 10.86 -33.44 4.64
N ILE A 198 11.79 -33.04 5.51
CA ILE A 198 13.18 -32.77 5.15
C ILE A 198 14.08 -33.83 5.80
N SER A 199 14.79 -34.59 4.95
CA SER A 199 15.83 -35.52 5.40
C SER A 199 17.20 -34.83 5.58
N ASN A 200 17.48 -33.78 4.80
CA ASN A 200 18.75 -33.04 4.84
C ASN A 200 18.55 -31.52 4.69
N MET A 201 18.82 -30.78 5.77
CA MET A 201 18.70 -29.32 5.83
C MET A 201 19.68 -28.55 4.93
N THR A 202 20.80 -29.15 4.53
CA THR A 202 21.79 -28.49 3.67
C THR A 202 21.33 -28.40 2.22
N SER A 203 20.50 -29.35 1.76
CA SER A 203 19.94 -29.33 0.41
C SER A 203 18.57 -28.65 0.33
N ALA A 204 17.82 -28.60 1.43
CA ALA A 204 16.48 -28.00 1.49
C ALA A 204 16.46 -26.46 1.63
N ARG A 205 17.63 -25.80 1.48
CA ARG A 205 17.76 -24.34 1.55
C ARG A 205 17.99 -23.73 0.16
N THR A 206 17.46 -22.52 -0.03
CA THR A 206 17.79 -21.64 -1.16
C THR A 206 19.25 -21.18 -1.07
N GLU A 207 19.77 -20.58 -2.15
CA GLU A 207 21.08 -19.90 -2.17
C GLU A 207 21.19 -18.76 -1.12
N TYR A 208 20.06 -18.32 -0.57
CA TYR A 208 19.94 -17.30 0.49
C TYR A 208 19.73 -17.89 1.90
N GLY A 209 19.80 -19.23 2.04
CA GLY A 209 19.73 -19.92 3.34
C GLY A 209 18.33 -20.12 3.93
N THR A 210 17.28 -19.71 3.22
CA THR A 210 15.87 -19.92 3.62
C THR A 210 15.38 -21.30 3.19
N LEU A 211 14.39 -21.88 3.88
CA LEU A 211 13.68 -23.05 3.35
C LEU A 211 12.88 -22.68 2.10
N PHE A 212 12.64 -23.67 1.22
CA PHE A 212 11.72 -23.50 0.10
C PHE A 212 10.27 -23.31 0.57
N SER A 213 9.47 -22.65 -0.26
CA SER A 213 8.03 -22.54 -0.03
C SER A 213 7.28 -23.73 -0.64
N VAL A 214 6.24 -24.19 0.02
CA VAL A 214 5.23 -25.12 -0.47
C VAL A 214 4.12 -24.31 -1.11
N LYS A 215 3.87 -24.57 -2.39
CA LYS A 215 2.63 -24.18 -3.06
C LYS A 215 1.64 -25.32 -2.87
N THR A 216 0.44 -25.00 -2.43
CA THR A 216 -0.73 -25.89 -2.38
C THR A 216 -1.84 -25.26 -3.22
N THR A 217 -2.58 -26.06 -3.99
CA THR A 217 -3.69 -25.57 -4.81
C THR A 217 -4.91 -26.45 -4.61
N PHE A 218 -6.05 -25.85 -4.28
CA PHE A 218 -7.27 -26.58 -3.91
C PHE A 218 -8.55 -25.75 -4.18
N PRO A 219 -9.73 -26.37 -4.35
CA PRO A 219 -10.99 -25.65 -4.50
C PRO A 219 -11.40 -24.95 -3.20
N ALA A 220 -11.80 -23.69 -3.29
CA ALA A 220 -12.19 -22.86 -2.14
C ALA A 220 -13.23 -21.80 -2.54
N GLU A 221 -14.38 -21.77 -1.87
CA GLU A 221 -15.37 -20.68 -1.99
C GLU A 221 -14.99 -19.46 -1.13
N ASN A 222 -14.49 -19.72 0.08
CA ASN A 222 -13.89 -18.75 0.98
C ASN A 222 -12.41 -19.08 1.10
N LEU A 223 -11.54 -18.07 1.12
CA LEU A 223 -10.10 -18.32 1.20
C LEU A 223 -9.71 -18.73 2.62
N TYR A 224 -8.62 -19.50 2.74
CA TYR A 224 -8.28 -20.21 3.96
C TYR A 224 -6.80 -20.02 4.35
N PHE A 225 -6.54 -19.88 5.67
CA PHE A 225 -5.18 -19.86 6.18
C PHE A 225 -5.07 -20.60 7.56
N PRO A 226 -4.17 -21.59 7.71
CA PRO A 226 -4.23 -22.64 8.75
C PRO A 226 -3.68 -22.25 10.14
N LEU A 227 -4.20 -21.18 10.75
CA LEU A 227 -3.69 -20.67 12.03
C LEU A 227 -3.78 -21.65 13.22
N LYS A 228 -4.77 -22.55 13.27
CA LYS A 228 -5.06 -23.25 14.53
C LYS A 228 -4.02 -24.31 14.88
N LEU A 229 -3.35 -24.95 13.92
CA LEU A 229 -2.22 -25.85 14.24
C LEU A 229 -1.05 -25.09 14.89
N THR A 230 -0.83 -23.83 14.53
CA THR A 230 0.21 -23.00 15.18
C THR A 230 -0.06 -22.76 16.67
N SER A 231 -1.28 -23.02 17.17
CA SER A 231 -1.57 -22.93 18.61
C SER A 231 -0.78 -23.88 19.52
N VAL A 232 -0.19 -24.96 18.96
CA VAL A 232 0.65 -25.92 19.71
C VAL A 232 1.90 -25.28 20.34
N TYR A 233 2.30 -24.09 19.88
CA TYR A 233 3.40 -23.31 20.44
C TYR A 233 3.04 -22.53 21.73
N GLY A 234 1.78 -22.56 22.17
CA GLY A 234 1.37 -22.13 23.51
C GLY A 234 1.63 -20.64 23.81
N GLU A 235 2.52 -20.34 24.77
CA GLU A 235 2.78 -18.94 25.19
C GLU A 235 3.68 -18.15 24.22
N GLN A 236 4.30 -18.80 23.24
CA GLN A 236 5.19 -18.16 22.27
C GLN A 236 4.40 -17.20 21.38
N SER A 237 4.90 -15.97 21.21
CA SER A 237 4.39 -15.05 20.18
C SER A 237 5.07 -15.36 18.86
N ILE A 238 4.28 -15.65 17.84
CA ILE A 238 4.75 -15.93 16.48
C ILE A 238 4.12 -14.86 15.58
N PRO A 239 4.90 -13.93 14.99
CA PRO A 239 4.39 -12.98 14.01
C PRO A 239 3.98 -13.71 12.73
N ILE A 240 2.77 -13.42 12.22
CA ILE A 240 2.21 -14.04 11.01
C ILE A 240 1.78 -12.95 10.03
N THR A 241 2.19 -12.98 8.77
CA THR A 241 1.73 -12.01 7.74
C THR A 241 1.13 -12.73 6.54
N VAL A 242 -0.18 -12.57 6.30
CA VAL A 242 -0.84 -13.19 5.14
C VAL A 242 -1.05 -12.14 4.05
N TYR A 243 -0.47 -12.37 2.89
CA TYR A 243 -0.72 -11.61 1.66
C TYR A 243 -1.83 -12.31 0.86
N ILE A 244 -2.83 -11.56 0.41
CA ILE A 244 -4.00 -12.09 -0.29
C ILE A 244 -4.17 -11.28 -1.58
N SER A 245 -4.18 -11.94 -2.73
CA SER A 245 -4.40 -11.29 -4.03
C SER A 245 -5.80 -10.66 -4.09
N GLY A 246 -5.87 -9.40 -4.48
CA GLY A 246 -7.10 -8.59 -4.46
C GLY A 246 -7.41 -7.96 -3.09
N PHE A 247 -8.37 -7.05 -3.08
CA PHE A 247 -8.99 -6.59 -1.83
C PHE A 247 -10.00 -7.62 -1.36
N ALA A 248 -9.68 -8.27 -0.24
CA ALA A 248 -10.46 -9.33 0.38
C ALA A 248 -10.83 -8.94 1.82
N THR A 249 -11.77 -9.66 2.43
CA THR A 249 -12.28 -9.35 3.78
C THR A 249 -11.98 -10.52 4.75
N PRO A 250 -10.88 -10.46 5.52
CA PRO A 250 -10.53 -11.44 6.54
C PRO A 250 -11.54 -11.46 7.70
N LYS A 251 -11.97 -12.66 8.14
CA LYS A 251 -12.83 -12.85 9.32
C LYS A 251 -11.98 -12.97 10.57
N VAL A 252 -11.61 -11.83 11.15
CA VAL A 252 -10.90 -11.77 12.44
C VAL A 252 -11.87 -12.09 13.58
N TYR A 253 -11.54 -13.08 14.40
CA TYR A 253 -12.31 -13.49 15.58
C TYR A 253 -11.81 -12.85 16.87
N ASP A 254 -12.64 -12.87 17.92
CA ASP A 254 -12.34 -12.26 19.21
C ASP A 254 -11.05 -12.83 19.86
N GLY A 255 -10.08 -11.94 20.08
CA GLY A 255 -8.77 -12.26 20.66
C GLY A 255 -7.65 -12.48 19.62
N LEU A 256 -7.97 -12.49 18.32
CA LEU A 256 -6.97 -12.44 17.26
C LEU A 256 -6.53 -10.99 17.03
N ASN A 257 -5.32 -10.64 17.49
CA ASN A 257 -4.75 -9.32 17.26
C ASN A 257 -4.18 -9.24 15.83
N ALA A 258 -5.00 -8.75 14.89
CA ALA A 258 -4.68 -8.68 13.46
C ALA A 258 -4.85 -7.27 12.89
N SER A 259 -3.83 -6.76 12.20
CA SER A 259 -3.87 -5.53 11.41
C SER A 259 -4.15 -5.86 9.94
N ILE A 260 -5.20 -5.29 9.36
CA ILE A 260 -5.57 -5.51 7.95
C ILE A 260 -5.31 -4.22 7.16
N ASN A 261 -4.44 -4.32 6.17
CA ASN A 261 -4.00 -3.21 5.33
C ASN A 261 -4.19 -3.55 3.85
N TYR A 262 -4.51 -2.55 3.02
CA TYR A 262 -4.81 -2.72 1.60
C TYR A 262 -3.76 -2.02 0.76
N PHE A 263 -3.27 -2.66 -0.29
CA PHE A 263 -2.14 -2.18 -1.10
C PHE A 263 -2.43 -2.26 -2.60
N ILE A 264 -1.81 -1.37 -3.35
CA ILE A 264 -1.76 -1.44 -4.81
C ILE A 264 -0.29 -1.42 -5.26
N GLU A 265 0.06 -2.43 -6.05
CA GLU A 265 1.35 -2.50 -6.74
C GLU A 265 1.44 -1.43 -7.83
N ASP A 266 2.67 -1.05 -8.22
CA ASP A 266 2.92 -0.22 -9.41
C ASP A 266 2.35 -0.84 -10.71
N SER A 267 2.14 -2.17 -10.70
CA SER A 267 1.48 -2.94 -11.76
C SER A 267 -0.03 -2.69 -11.87
N GLY A 268 -0.62 -1.98 -10.90
CA GLY A 268 -2.06 -1.82 -10.72
C GLY A 268 -2.75 -3.02 -10.07
N LYS A 269 -2.02 -4.06 -9.68
CA LYS A 269 -2.57 -5.20 -8.92
C LYS A 269 -2.86 -4.79 -7.48
N GLU A 270 -4.03 -5.18 -7.01
CA GLU A 270 -4.48 -4.98 -5.64
C GLU A 270 -4.11 -6.20 -4.79
N TYR A 271 -3.78 -5.99 -3.52
CA TYR A 271 -3.66 -7.07 -2.53
C TYR A 271 -4.01 -6.58 -1.11
N THR A 272 -4.34 -7.54 -0.25
CA THR A 272 -4.59 -7.34 1.18
C THR A 272 -3.42 -7.93 1.96
N ARG A 273 -2.95 -7.25 3.01
CA ARG A 273 -1.93 -7.71 3.94
C ARG A 273 -2.53 -7.81 5.34
N VAL A 274 -2.50 -9.00 5.93
CA VAL A 274 -3.00 -9.28 7.29
C VAL A 274 -1.82 -9.60 8.18
N GLU A 275 -1.50 -8.74 9.14
CA GLU A 275 -0.43 -8.95 10.12
C GLU A 275 -1.02 -9.36 11.46
N ILE A 276 -0.77 -10.58 11.90
CA ILE A 276 -1.17 -11.11 13.20
C ILE A 276 0.05 -11.09 14.12
N ASN A 277 -0.10 -10.48 15.29
CA ASN A 277 0.92 -10.50 16.34
C ASN A 277 0.26 -10.84 17.68
N THR A 278 0.19 -12.13 17.96
CA THR A 278 -0.44 -12.68 19.17
C THR A 278 0.34 -13.92 19.65
N LYS A 279 0.01 -14.39 20.85
CA LYS A 279 0.52 -15.66 21.36
C LYS A 279 -0.16 -16.83 20.66
N ALA A 280 0.59 -17.87 20.32
CA ALA A 280 0.11 -19.08 19.67
C ALA A 280 -1.19 -19.65 20.28
N LYS A 281 -1.27 -19.75 21.61
CA LYS A 281 -2.49 -20.20 22.34
C LYS A 281 -3.78 -19.40 22.06
N ASN A 282 -3.65 -18.19 21.49
CA ASN A 282 -4.79 -17.36 21.11
C ASN A 282 -5.29 -17.68 19.69
N LEU A 283 -4.55 -18.48 18.91
CA LEU A 283 -4.91 -18.96 17.57
C LEU A 283 -5.95 -20.10 17.68
N LYS A 284 -7.15 -19.75 18.14
CA LYS A 284 -8.21 -20.72 18.49
C LYS A 284 -8.91 -21.32 17.28
N ASP A 285 -8.83 -20.67 16.13
CA ASP A 285 -9.45 -21.11 14.87
C ASP A 285 -8.64 -20.60 13.67
N ASP A 286 -8.90 -21.17 12.50
CA ASP A 286 -8.26 -20.80 11.24
C ASP A 286 -8.76 -19.45 10.71
N LEU A 287 -7.93 -18.77 9.92
CA LEU A 287 -8.31 -17.50 9.30
C LEU A 287 -9.06 -17.76 8.00
N TRP A 288 -10.38 -17.61 8.05
CA TRP A 288 -11.25 -17.60 6.89
C TRP A 288 -11.36 -16.18 6.31
N ILE A 289 -11.31 -16.07 4.98
CA ILE A 289 -11.31 -14.79 4.27
C ILE A 289 -12.41 -14.83 3.21
N LEU A 290 -13.26 -13.80 3.17
CA LEU A 290 -14.19 -13.63 2.05
C LEU A 290 -13.43 -13.06 0.84
N PRO A 291 -13.58 -13.60 -0.38
CA PRO A 291 -13.05 -13.01 -1.61
C PRO A 291 -13.88 -11.78 -2.05
N GLU A 292 -14.36 -10.99 -1.09
CA GLU A 292 -15.20 -9.81 -1.30
C GLU A 292 -14.43 -8.53 -0.95
N GLU A 293 -14.55 -7.54 -1.83
CA GLU A 293 -13.96 -6.23 -1.61
C GLU A 293 -14.67 -5.48 -0.46
N PRO A 294 -13.94 -5.07 0.60
CA PRO A 294 -14.47 -4.29 1.72
C PRO A 294 -15.20 -3.01 1.28
N GLU A 295 -16.18 -2.57 2.08
CA GLU A 295 -16.89 -1.32 1.77
C GLU A 295 -15.96 -0.10 1.71
N PHE A 296 -14.97 -0.03 2.60
CA PHE A 296 -14.03 1.10 2.64
C PHE A 296 -13.24 1.22 1.33
N THR A 297 -12.63 0.14 0.85
CA THR A 297 -11.89 0.16 -0.42
C THR A 297 -12.82 0.45 -1.61
N ARG A 298 -14.06 -0.05 -1.58
CA ARG A 298 -15.08 0.24 -2.61
C ARG A 298 -15.47 1.72 -2.68
N ARG A 299 -15.60 2.38 -1.52
CA ARG A 299 -15.81 3.84 -1.42
C ARG A 299 -14.57 4.59 -1.92
N MET A 300 -13.39 4.16 -1.51
CA MET A 300 -12.11 4.73 -1.95
C MET A 300 -11.87 4.58 -3.46
N LYS A 301 -12.23 3.45 -4.10
CA LYS A 301 -12.27 3.29 -5.57
C LYS A 301 -13.27 4.23 -6.25
N THR A 302 -14.40 4.51 -5.59
CA THR A 302 -15.40 5.47 -6.09
C THR A 302 -14.83 6.88 -6.05
N ILE A 303 -14.17 7.27 -4.95
CA ILE A 303 -13.43 8.54 -4.84
C ILE A 303 -12.36 8.60 -5.95
N ASN A 304 -11.54 7.56 -6.12
CA ASN A 304 -10.50 7.48 -7.15
C ASN A 304 -11.03 7.78 -8.57
N ARG A 305 -12.15 7.17 -8.94
CA ARG A 305 -12.84 7.42 -10.23
C ARG A 305 -13.34 8.85 -10.36
N LEU A 306 -13.66 9.50 -9.24
CA LEU A 306 -14.13 10.88 -9.17
C LEU A 306 -13.01 11.92 -9.06
N ILE A 307 -11.78 11.58 -8.64
CA ILE A 307 -10.66 12.55 -8.47
C ILE A 307 -10.51 13.39 -9.74
N LYS A 308 -10.36 12.75 -10.90
CA LYS A 308 -10.11 13.44 -12.17
C LYS A 308 -11.27 14.32 -12.65
N PRO A 309 -12.53 13.86 -12.76
CA PRO A 309 -13.63 14.74 -13.15
C PRO A 309 -13.93 15.81 -12.11
N LEU A 310 -13.72 15.54 -10.80
CA LEU A 310 -13.81 16.56 -9.75
C LEU A 310 -12.70 17.60 -9.88
N GLY A 311 -11.47 17.19 -10.18
CA GLY A 311 -10.34 18.07 -10.45
C GLY A 311 -10.59 18.97 -11.64
N VAL A 312 -11.09 18.43 -12.77
CA VAL A 312 -11.52 19.23 -13.93
C VAL A 312 -12.65 20.20 -13.56
N LEU A 313 -13.63 19.78 -12.75
CA LEU A 313 -14.72 20.64 -12.29
C LEU A 313 -14.21 21.79 -11.40
N ILE A 314 -13.32 21.48 -10.44
CA ILE A 314 -12.69 22.48 -9.55
C ILE A 314 -11.85 23.45 -10.38
N PHE A 315 -11.02 22.94 -11.31
CA PHE A 315 -10.26 23.76 -12.24
C PHE A 315 -11.15 24.72 -13.03
N LEU A 316 -12.29 24.24 -13.56
CA LEU A 316 -13.23 25.04 -14.36
C LEU A 316 -14.08 26.02 -13.54
N LEU A 317 -14.20 25.85 -12.22
CA LEU A 317 -15.02 26.72 -11.35
C LEU A 317 -14.17 27.70 -10.55
N LEU A 318 -12.99 27.31 -10.07
CA LEU A 318 -12.22 28.07 -9.08
C LEU A 318 -11.80 29.47 -9.59
N PRO A 319 -11.26 29.65 -10.82
CA PRO A 319 -10.94 30.98 -11.37
C PRO A 319 -12.16 31.85 -11.65
N LEU A 320 -13.30 31.24 -12.01
CA LEU A 320 -14.56 31.95 -12.23
C LEU A 320 -15.10 32.49 -10.90
N LEU A 321 -15.13 31.66 -9.87
CA LEU A 321 -15.60 32.02 -8.53
C LEU A 321 -14.66 33.03 -7.87
N SER A 322 -13.34 32.84 -7.94
CA SER A 322 -12.38 33.78 -7.35
C SER A 322 -12.49 35.18 -7.95
N SER A 323 -12.59 35.27 -9.28
CA SER A 323 -12.76 36.56 -9.98
C SER A 323 -14.11 37.21 -9.67
N LEU A 324 -15.18 36.42 -9.58
CA LEU A 324 -16.52 36.89 -9.21
C LEU A 324 -16.56 37.44 -7.77
N ILE A 325 -15.95 36.72 -6.82
CA ILE A 325 -15.84 37.12 -5.41
C ILE A 325 -14.98 38.38 -5.27
N ALA A 326 -13.80 38.41 -5.91
CA ALA A 326 -12.94 39.60 -5.92
C ALA A 326 -13.67 40.81 -6.51
N GLY A 327 -14.36 40.65 -7.63
CA GLY A 327 -15.18 41.72 -8.23
C GLY A 327 -16.28 42.21 -7.29
N ARG A 328 -16.94 41.32 -6.55
CA ARG A 328 -17.99 41.67 -5.58
C ARG A 328 -17.45 42.42 -4.37
N LEU A 329 -16.27 42.04 -3.87
CA LEU A 329 -15.60 42.69 -2.74
C LEU A 329 -15.11 44.09 -3.11
N LEU A 330 -14.43 44.23 -4.26
CA LEU A 330 -13.81 45.50 -4.69
C LEU A 330 -14.83 46.54 -5.18
N PHE A 331 -15.87 46.10 -5.91
CA PHE A 331 -16.76 47.01 -6.64
C PHE A 331 -18.22 46.97 -6.14
N GLY A 332 -18.47 46.29 -5.02
CA GLY A 332 -19.78 46.25 -4.35
C GLY A 332 -20.91 45.53 -5.11
N ASN A 333 -20.64 44.97 -6.29
CA ASN A 333 -21.66 44.51 -7.23
C ASN A 333 -21.30 43.15 -7.85
N TRP A 334 -22.30 42.36 -8.23
CA TRP A 334 -22.11 41.16 -9.03
C TRP A 334 -22.22 41.51 -10.52
N LYS A 335 -21.20 41.18 -11.33
CA LYS A 335 -21.19 41.44 -12.78
C LYS A 335 -20.65 40.24 -13.55
N LYS A 336 -21.26 39.93 -14.70
CA LYS A 336 -20.84 38.83 -15.58
C LYS A 336 -19.43 39.02 -16.16
N GLU A 337 -19.00 40.27 -16.26
CA GLU A 337 -17.65 40.66 -16.65
C GLU A 337 -16.57 40.07 -15.71
N TYR A 338 -16.90 39.80 -14.43
CA TYR A 338 -15.97 39.14 -13.51
C TYR A 338 -15.83 37.63 -13.78
N LEU A 339 -16.90 36.96 -14.23
CA LEU A 339 -16.80 35.57 -14.73
C LEU A 339 -15.92 35.52 -15.99
N LEU A 340 -16.04 36.50 -16.87
CA LEU A 340 -15.21 36.61 -18.06
C LEU A 340 -13.73 36.81 -17.70
N LEU A 341 -13.40 37.61 -16.68
CA LEU A 341 -12.04 37.71 -16.14
C LEU A 341 -11.50 36.38 -15.61
N GLY A 342 -12.33 35.63 -14.88
CA GLY A 342 -11.97 34.29 -14.42
C GLY A 342 -11.70 33.32 -15.57
N ALA A 343 -12.49 33.40 -16.65
CA ALA A 343 -12.27 32.61 -17.84
C ALA A 343 -10.98 33.02 -18.58
N PHE A 344 -10.66 34.31 -18.61
CA PHE A 344 -9.38 34.81 -19.13
C PHE A 344 -8.18 34.35 -18.31
N ASN A 345 -8.34 34.01 -17.02
CA ASN A 345 -7.26 33.45 -16.20
C ASN A 345 -6.80 32.05 -16.67
N TYR A 346 -7.63 31.29 -17.40
CA TYR A 346 -7.20 30.04 -18.06
C TYR A 346 -6.13 30.28 -19.14
N LEU A 347 -6.08 31.49 -19.69
CA LEU A 347 -5.05 31.91 -20.65
C LEU A 347 -3.85 32.55 -19.95
N THR A 348 -3.57 32.13 -18.71
CA THR A 348 -2.54 32.66 -17.78
C THR A 348 -2.76 34.13 -17.38
N LEU A 349 -1.81 34.70 -16.63
CA LEU A 349 -1.76 36.13 -16.31
C LEU A 349 -1.89 37.01 -17.56
N MET A 350 -1.30 36.62 -18.70
CA MET A 350 -1.42 37.38 -19.96
C MET A 350 -2.87 37.42 -20.45
N GLY A 351 -3.58 36.29 -20.35
CA GLY A 351 -5.02 36.21 -20.59
C GLY A 351 -5.81 37.14 -19.68
N PHE A 352 -5.57 37.08 -18.37
CA PHE A 352 -6.22 37.95 -17.39
C PHE A 352 -5.99 39.45 -17.68
N LEU A 353 -4.77 39.84 -18.07
CA LEU A 353 -4.44 41.20 -18.48
C LEU A 353 -5.19 41.63 -19.76
N ILE A 354 -5.28 40.75 -20.76
CA ILE A 354 -6.04 40.99 -21.99
C ILE A 354 -7.55 41.14 -21.67
N GLY A 355 -8.11 40.25 -20.85
CA GLY A 355 -9.50 40.33 -20.39
C GLY A 355 -9.80 41.63 -19.65
N SER A 356 -8.90 42.03 -18.74
CA SER A 356 -8.96 43.29 -18.00
C SER A 356 -8.95 44.49 -18.94
N TYR A 357 -8.03 44.51 -19.92
CA TYR A 357 -7.98 45.56 -20.94
C TYR A 357 -9.29 45.67 -21.74
N ILE A 358 -9.83 44.54 -22.22
CA ILE A 358 -11.08 44.50 -23.01
C ILE A 358 -12.26 45.05 -22.19
N ILE A 359 -12.40 44.62 -20.94
CA ILE A 359 -13.50 45.01 -20.05
C ILE A 359 -13.39 46.49 -19.66
N LEU A 360 -12.20 46.97 -19.33
CA LEU A 360 -12.00 48.39 -18.98
C LEU A 360 -12.26 49.29 -20.19
N LYS A 361 -11.76 48.92 -21.37
CA LYS A 361 -11.97 49.67 -22.63
C LYS A 361 -13.45 49.80 -22.97
N LYS A 362 -14.23 48.74 -22.79
CA LYS A 362 -15.68 48.74 -23.05
C LYS A 362 -16.46 49.68 -22.13
N ASN A 363 -15.97 49.95 -20.92
CA ASN A 363 -16.66 50.77 -19.93
C ASN A 363 -16.27 52.26 -19.98
N GLU A 364 -15.43 52.69 -20.92
CA GLU A 364 -14.87 54.06 -21.07
C GLU A 364 -14.08 54.61 -19.85
N LYS A 365 -14.02 53.86 -18.73
CA LYS A 365 -13.31 54.21 -17.48
C LYS A 365 -11.79 54.05 -17.55
N LEU A 366 -11.23 53.94 -18.73
CA LEU A 366 -9.86 53.48 -18.94
C LEU A 366 -8.94 54.66 -19.28
N ASP A 367 -8.38 55.27 -18.23
CA ASP A 367 -7.26 56.18 -18.42
C ASP A 367 -6.05 55.39 -18.97
N LYS A 368 -5.54 55.82 -20.12
CA LYS A 368 -4.40 55.21 -20.80
C LYS A 368 -3.11 55.32 -19.98
N SER A 369 -3.04 56.28 -19.04
CA SER A 369 -1.90 56.46 -18.13
C SER A 369 -1.63 55.21 -17.27
N LEU A 370 -2.68 54.55 -16.78
CA LEU A 370 -2.62 53.42 -15.85
C LEU A 370 -2.30 52.07 -16.52
N LEU A 371 -2.64 51.90 -17.80
CA LEU A 371 -2.42 50.65 -18.51
C LEU A 371 -0.95 50.38 -18.85
N THR A 372 -0.24 51.42 -19.26
CA THR A 372 1.15 51.31 -19.72
C THR A 372 2.07 50.70 -18.65
N PRO A 373 2.08 51.18 -17.38
CA PRO A 373 2.87 50.54 -16.33
C PRO A 373 2.36 49.13 -15.99
N LEU A 374 1.06 48.85 -16.08
CA LEU A 374 0.49 47.54 -15.74
C LEU A 374 0.84 46.46 -16.79
N PHE A 375 0.91 46.85 -18.06
CA PHE A 375 1.36 45.98 -19.16
C PHE A 375 2.88 45.79 -19.17
N LEU A 376 3.64 46.86 -18.90
CA LEU A 376 5.10 46.77 -18.68
C LEU A 376 5.43 45.87 -17.48
N PHE A 377 4.69 46.01 -16.38
CA PHE A 377 4.81 45.15 -15.21
C PHE A 377 4.54 43.68 -15.58
N GLY A 378 3.42 43.38 -16.25
CA GLY A 378 3.10 42.03 -16.73
C GLY A 378 4.17 41.42 -17.66
N ALA A 379 4.73 42.23 -18.57
CA ALA A 379 5.85 41.81 -19.42
C ALA A 379 7.13 41.54 -18.60
N LEU A 380 7.40 42.36 -17.58
CA LEU A 380 8.55 42.21 -16.68
C LEU A 380 8.42 40.96 -15.78
N VAL A 381 7.20 40.65 -15.31
CA VAL A 381 6.86 39.38 -14.64
C VAL A 381 7.20 38.18 -15.53
N ALA A 382 6.77 38.22 -16.80
CA ALA A 382 7.02 37.15 -17.75
C ALA A 382 8.51 37.00 -18.12
N TRP A 383 9.28 38.10 -18.08
CA TRP A 383 10.68 38.13 -18.51
C TRP A 383 11.66 37.67 -17.42
N PHE A 384 11.41 38.00 -16.14
CA PHE A 384 12.34 37.69 -15.04
C PHE A 384 12.22 36.28 -14.46
N GLY A 385 11.16 35.53 -14.83
CA GLY A 385 10.86 34.22 -14.25
C GLY A 385 10.28 34.32 -12.84
N PHE A 386 9.58 33.26 -12.44
CA PHE A 386 8.68 33.31 -11.28
C PHE A 386 9.40 33.47 -9.92
N ILE A 387 10.60 32.93 -9.74
CA ILE A 387 11.31 32.96 -8.44
C ILE A 387 11.87 34.37 -8.12
N PRO A 388 12.59 35.04 -9.05
CA PRO A 388 12.91 36.46 -8.90
C PRO A 388 11.64 37.32 -8.75
N PHE A 389 10.57 36.99 -9.47
CA PHE A 389 9.30 37.73 -9.38
C PHE A 389 8.60 37.59 -8.03
N LEU A 390 8.52 36.39 -7.43
CA LEU A 390 7.88 36.19 -6.12
C LEU A 390 8.71 36.85 -5.01
N SER A 391 10.03 36.73 -5.09
CA SER A 391 10.99 37.42 -4.20
C SER A 391 10.83 38.94 -4.33
N PHE A 392 10.71 39.44 -5.56
CA PHE A 392 10.43 40.84 -5.84
C PHE A 392 9.06 41.25 -5.32
N MET A 393 7.99 40.45 -5.47
CA MET A 393 6.65 40.79 -4.99
C MET A 393 6.55 40.87 -3.47
N LEU A 394 7.22 39.96 -2.75
CA LEU A 394 7.24 39.97 -1.30
C LEU A 394 8.07 41.17 -0.78
N LEU A 395 9.20 41.46 -1.41
CA LEU A 395 10.01 42.65 -1.13
C LEU A 395 9.28 43.95 -1.50
N PHE A 396 8.59 43.98 -2.64
CA PHE A 396 7.90 45.15 -3.19
C PHE A 396 6.60 45.45 -2.46
N SER A 397 5.86 44.44 -1.97
CA SER A 397 4.72 44.67 -1.09
C SER A 397 5.18 45.21 0.28
N LEU A 398 6.29 44.71 0.82
CA LEU A 398 6.93 45.28 2.02
C LEU A 398 7.40 46.71 1.79
N LEU A 399 8.10 47.00 0.69
CA LEU A 399 8.58 48.33 0.34
C LEU A 399 7.45 49.32 0.03
N ILE A 400 6.37 48.90 -0.64
CA ILE A 400 5.18 49.71 -0.84
C ILE A 400 4.46 49.97 0.48
N THR A 401 4.29 48.96 1.32
CA THR A 401 3.66 49.13 2.65
C THR A 401 4.48 50.11 3.49
N PHE A 402 5.81 49.97 3.50
CA PHE A 402 6.72 50.89 4.17
C PHE A 402 6.68 52.31 3.60
N ALA A 403 6.65 52.45 2.26
CA ALA A 403 6.56 53.75 1.60
C ALA A 403 5.20 54.44 1.83
N ILE A 404 4.09 53.70 1.82
CA ILE A 404 2.74 54.24 2.09
C ILE A 404 2.61 54.65 3.56
N ILE A 405 3.16 53.88 4.50
CA ILE A 405 3.25 54.27 5.92
C ILE A 405 4.05 55.58 6.08
N LEU A 406 5.11 55.77 5.29
CA LEU A 406 5.92 57.00 5.31
C LEU A 406 5.27 58.19 4.59
N TYR A 407 4.42 57.96 3.58
CA TYR A 407 3.79 59.01 2.75
C TYR A 407 2.29 59.25 3.02
N SER A 408 1.77 58.72 4.13
CA SER A 408 0.53 59.17 4.79
C SER A 408 -0.79 58.99 4.02
N ASP A 409 -1.03 57.83 3.42
CA ASP A 409 -2.38 57.45 2.96
C ASP A 409 -2.76 56.01 3.39
N VAL A 410 -3.44 55.90 4.54
CA VAL A 410 -3.61 54.64 5.30
C VAL A 410 -4.51 53.63 4.58
N GLU A 411 -5.48 54.08 3.79
CA GLU A 411 -6.49 53.20 3.17
C GLU A 411 -5.90 52.26 2.11
N ILE A 412 -4.91 52.72 1.34
CA ILE A 412 -4.26 51.91 0.29
C ILE A 412 -3.33 50.86 0.91
N GLY A 413 -2.66 51.19 2.03
CA GLY A 413 -1.87 50.23 2.80
C GLY A 413 -2.73 49.11 3.40
N ALA A 414 -3.92 49.47 3.93
CA ALA A 414 -4.88 48.50 4.44
C ALA A 414 -5.34 47.50 3.37
N PHE A 415 -5.53 47.95 2.12
CA PHE A 415 -5.93 47.08 1.02
C PHE A 415 -4.91 45.95 0.74
N GLY A 416 -3.61 46.27 0.68
CA GLY A 416 -2.56 45.27 0.46
C GLY A 416 -2.44 44.26 1.59
N ILE A 417 -2.63 44.70 2.84
CA ILE A 417 -2.62 43.83 4.03
C ILE A 417 -3.83 42.90 4.03
N VAL A 418 -5.05 43.42 3.79
CA VAL A 418 -6.29 42.63 3.77
C VAL A 418 -6.28 41.61 2.64
N PHE A 419 -5.82 41.97 1.44
CA PHE A 419 -5.71 41.02 0.33
C PHE A 419 -4.74 39.88 0.64
N SER A 420 -3.56 40.20 1.20
CA SER A 420 -2.55 39.22 1.59
C SER A 420 -3.03 38.30 2.72
N ALA A 421 -3.74 38.86 3.71
CA ALA A 421 -4.31 38.10 4.81
C ALA A 421 -5.42 37.16 4.34
N LEU A 422 -6.38 37.63 3.55
CA LEU A 422 -7.45 36.80 2.98
C LEU A 422 -6.90 35.67 2.09
N PHE A 423 -5.82 35.93 1.35
CA PHE A 423 -5.17 34.93 0.52
C PHE A 423 -4.52 33.82 1.38
N LEU A 424 -3.81 34.17 2.45
CA LEU A 424 -3.26 33.20 3.42
C LEU A 424 -4.35 32.43 4.18
N SER A 425 -5.46 33.10 4.55
CA SER A 425 -6.62 32.46 5.17
C SER A 425 -7.31 31.46 4.23
N PHE A 426 -7.33 31.73 2.92
CA PHE A 426 -7.93 30.84 1.94
C PHE A 426 -7.11 29.56 1.72
N LEU A 427 -5.78 29.67 1.69
CA LEU A 427 -4.87 28.53 1.59
C LEU A 427 -5.02 27.58 2.80
N THR A 428 -5.08 28.11 4.01
CA THR A 428 -5.29 27.33 5.24
C THR A 428 -6.68 26.68 5.30
N ILE A 429 -7.71 27.28 4.71
CA ILE A 429 -9.04 26.65 4.57
C ILE A 429 -9.01 25.48 3.57
N ILE A 430 -8.27 25.58 2.46
CA ILE A 430 -8.11 24.46 1.51
C ILE A 430 -7.38 23.29 2.17
N GLU A 431 -6.29 23.57 2.90
CA GLU A 431 -5.54 22.56 3.66
C GLU A 431 -6.43 21.84 4.68
N LEU A 432 -7.24 22.60 5.45
CA LEU A 432 -8.20 22.04 6.41
C LEU A 432 -9.30 21.21 5.74
N ILE A 433 -9.82 21.62 4.59
CA ILE A 433 -10.83 20.84 3.84
C ILE A 433 -10.23 19.51 3.35
N LEU A 434 -8.99 19.51 2.87
CA LEU A 434 -8.28 18.29 2.48
C LEU A 434 -8.03 17.37 3.68
N GLU A 435 -7.68 17.91 4.85
CA GLU A 435 -7.50 17.14 6.08
C GLU A 435 -8.81 16.53 6.59
N VAL A 436 -9.92 17.28 6.57
CA VAL A 436 -11.27 16.77 6.90
C VAL A 436 -11.73 15.71 5.90
N MET A 437 -11.42 15.85 4.62
CA MET A 437 -11.72 14.84 3.60
C MET A 437 -10.85 13.57 3.68
N MET A 438 -9.72 13.60 4.38
CA MET A 438 -8.86 12.42 4.61
C MET A 438 -9.12 11.71 5.95
N THR A 439 -9.82 12.38 6.87
CA THR A 439 -10.20 11.84 8.20
C THR A 439 -11.61 11.23 8.24
N LEU A 440 -12.46 11.52 7.25
CA LEU A 440 -13.73 10.86 6.96
C LEU A 440 -13.57 9.66 6.01
#